data_AF-A0A3D5S1U7-F1
#
_entry.id   AF-A0A3D5S1U7-F1
#
_cell.length_a   1.000
_cell.length_b   1.000
_cell.length_c   1.000
_cell.angle_alpha   90.00
_cell.angle_beta   90.00
_cell.angle_gamma   90.00
#
_symmetry.space_group_name_H-M   'P 1'
#
loop_
_entity.id
_entity.type
_entity.pdbx_description
1 polymer ?
#
loop_
_entity_poly.entity_id
_entity_poly.type
_entity_poly.pdbx_seq_one_letter_code
_entity_poly.pdbx_strand_id
1 'polypeptide(L)'
;MAEITPSSTRTSVYHSRPSGSNADNSGLPRYKVGYLTLAATADDGDTSTVDIFVQFGITKFLAIEGFIHTTTDSVVVSEIPTTTVTGTTLTLTVAGSTDNKKRFYVVYGI
;
A
#
# COMPACT_ATOMS: atom_id res chain seq x y z
N MET A 1 -2.88 20.07 5.35
CA MET A 1 -2.07 18.93 5.81
C MET A 1 -2.77 18.31 7.00
N ALA A 2 -3.68 17.40 6.72
CA ALA A 2 -4.29 16.54 7.73
C ALA A 2 -3.63 15.15 7.70
N GLU A 3 -3.70 14.43 8.81
CA GLU A 3 -3.39 13.01 8.86
C GLU A 3 -4.67 12.24 8.49
N ILE A 4 -4.59 11.41 7.44
CA ILE A 4 -5.69 10.52 7.04
C ILE A 4 -5.36 9.12 7.48
N THR A 5 -6.27 8.52 8.23
CA THR A 5 -6.16 7.10 8.60
C THR A 5 -6.40 6.22 7.38
N PRO A 6 -5.42 5.41 6.94
CA PRO A 6 -5.63 4.48 5.85
C PRO A 6 -6.47 3.30 6.30
N SER A 7 -7.33 2.80 5.41
CA SER A 7 -7.86 1.45 5.53
C SER A 7 -6.84 0.49 4.90
N SER A 8 -6.46 -0.56 5.62
CA SER A 8 -5.52 -1.58 5.12
C SER A 8 -6.18 -2.94 5.07
N THR A 9 -6.06 -3.62 3.94
CA THR A 9 -6.47 -5.02 3.79
C THR A 9 -5.23 -5.87 3.56
N ARG A 10 -5.02 -6.86 4.42
CA ARG A 10 -3.95 -7.83 4.26
C ARG A 10 -4.41 -8.91 3.29
N THR A 11 -3.90 -8.88 2.06
CA THR A 11 -4.16 -9.94 1.09
C THR A 11 -2.89 -10.76 0.92
N SER A 12 -2.87 -11.96 1.50
CA SER A 12 -1.82 -12.94 1.24
C SER A 12 -1.91 -13.40 -0.21
N VAL A 13 -1.12 -12.82 -1.11
CA VAL A 13 -0.94 -13.38 -2.46
C VAL A 13 0.00 -14.58 -2.34
N TYR A 14 -0.60 -15.77 -2.43
CA TYR A 14 0.12 -17.03 -2.56
C TYR A 14 0.87 -17.01 -3.89
N HIS A 15 2.20 -17.13 -3.86
CA HIS A 15 2.88 -17.72 -5.01
C HIS A 15 2.33 -19.14 -5.16
N SER A 16 1.80 -19.48 -6.34
CA SER A 16 1.44 -20.84 -6.71
C SER A 16 2.72 -21.70 -6.70
N ARG A 17 3.12 -22.17 -5.52
CA ARG A 17 4.07 -23.26 -5.44
C ARG A 17 3.28 -24.56 -5.57
N PRO A 18 3.85 -25.58 -6.23
CA PRO A 18 3.20 -26.89 -6.33
C PRO A 18 2.74 -27.37 -4.96
N SER A 19 1.53 -27.95 -4.94
CA SER A 19 0.89 -28.53 -3.77
C SER A 19 1.90 -29.35 -2.97
N GLY A 20 2.07 -29.02 -1.68
CA GLY A 20 2.97 -29.73 -0.76
C GLY A 20 4.24 -28.98 -0.35
N SER A 21 4.56 -27.82 -0.92
CA SER A 21 5.62 -26.97 -0.39
C SER A 21 5.08 -26.09 0.74
N ASN A 22 5.33 -26.50 1.99
CA ASN A 22 5.01 -25.66 3.13
C ASN A 22 5.90 -24.39 3.06
N ALA A 23 5.30 -23.27 2.68
CA ALA A 23 6.00 -21.98 2.52
C ALA A 23 6.72 -21.57 3.82
N ASP A 24 6.28 -22.13 4.95
CA ASP A 24 6.84 -21.89 6.27
C ASP A 24 8.29 -22.35 6.47
N ASN A 25 8.70 -23.41 5.77
CA ASN A 25 10.03 -24.00 5.94
C ASN A 25 10.96 -23.82 4.73
N SER A 26 10.61 -22.95 3.78
CA SER A 26 11.38 -22.87 2.53
C SER A 26 12.71 -22.11 2.63
N GLY A 27 12.96 -21.35 3.70
CA GLY A 27 14.17 -20.52 3.84
C GLY A 27 14.31 -19.39 2.80
N LEU A 28 13.38 -19.30 1.85
CA LEU A 28 13.36 -18.31 0.79
C LEU A 28 12.58 -17.06 1.24
N PRO A 29 13.00 -15.85 0.81
CA PRO A 29 12.24 -14.63 1.07
C PRO A 29 10.82 -14.77 0.51
N ARG A 30 9.82 -14.41 1.33
CA ARG A 30 8.41 -14.45 0.94
C ARG A 30 8.02 -13.06 0.46
N TYR A 31 7.81 -12.89 -0.84
CA TYR A 31 7.18 -11.65 -1.30
C TYR A 31 5.77 -11.53 -0.74
N LYS A 32 5.45 -10.32 -0.27
CA LYS A 32 4.18 -9.95 0.33
C LYS A 32 3.64 -8.71 -0.36
N VAL A 33 2.33 -8.64 -0.43
CA VAL A 33 1.59 -7.53 -1.02
C VAL A 33 0.59 -7.02 0.01
N GLY A 34 0.56 -5.71 0.19
CA GLY A 34 -0.39 -5.00 1.03
C GLY A 34 -1.22 -4.02 0.22
N TYR A 35 -2.49 -3.86 0.60
CA TYR A 35 -3.38 -2.87 -0.01
C TYR A 35 -3.73 -1.79 1.00
N LEU A 36 -3.54 -0.53 0.62
CA LEU A 36 -3.93 0.64 1.39
C LEU A 36 -4.98 1.43 0.61
N THR A 37 -5.93 2.02 1.31
CA THR A 37 -6.95 2.90 0.71
C THR A 37 -7.12 4.13 1.56
N LEU A 38 -7.12 5.29 0.93
CA LEU A 38 -7.46 6.57 1.55
C LEU A 38 -8.88 6.96 1.16
N ALA A 39 -9.59 7.63 2.07
CA ALA A 39 -10.96 8.08 1.87
C ALA A 39 -11.07 9.09 0.71
N ALA A 40 -12.30 9.31 0.23
CA ALA A 40 -12.59 10.29 -0.82
C ALA A 40 -12.34 11.75 -0.39
N THR A 41 -11.96 11.97 0.87
CA THR A 41 -11.56 13.28 1.42
C THR A 41 -10.08 13.58 1.22
N ALA A 42 -9.26 12.64 0.72
CA ALA A 42 -7.83 12.85 0.58
C ALA A 42 -7.49 13.91 -0.46
N ASP A 43 -6.71 14.91 -0.05
CA ASP A 43 -6.30 16.07 -0.85
C ASP A 43 -4.78 16.30 -0.84
N ASP A 44 -4.33 17.35 -1.54
CA ASP A 44 -2.90 17.62 -1.73
C ASP A 44 -2.18 17.95 -0.43
N GLY A 45 -1.10 17.22 -0.17
CA GLY A 45 -0.29 17.37 1.04
C GLY A 45 -0.84 16.62 2.26
N ASP A 46 -1.98 15.93 2.15
CA ASP A 46 -2.39 14.99 3.19
C ASP A 46 -1.40 13.83 3.31
N THR A 47 -1.25 13.33 4.54
CA THR A 47 -0.33 12.25 4.85
C THR A 47 -1.02 11.06 5.48
N SER A 48 -0.51 9.87 5.20
CA SER A 48 -0.95 8.61 5.80
C SER A 48 0.26 7.79 6.18
N THR A 49 0.38 7.42 7.45
CA THR A 49 1.47 6.60 7.96
C THR A 49 0.99 5.19 8.30
N VAL A 50 1.77 4.18 7.94
CA VAL A 50 1.47 2.79 8.22
C VAL A 50 2.72 2.00 8.60
N ASP A 51 2.58 1.12 9.59
CA ASP A 51 3.58 0.09 9.85
C ASP A 51 3.31 -1.13 8.94
N ILE A 52 4.17 -1.33 7.93
CA ILE A 52 4.00 -2.38 6.92
C ILE A 52 4.30 -3.78 7.49
N PHE A 53 5.03 -3.87 8.61
CA PHE A 53 5.21 -5.13 9.32
C PHE A 53 3.93 -5.51 10.05
N VAL A 54 3.35 -4.59 10.81
CA VAL A 54 2.10 -4.86 11.55
C VAL A 54 0.95 -5.15 10.59
N GLN A 55 0.78 -4.33 9.54
CA GLN A 55 -0.36 -4.47 8.64
C GLN A 55 -0.22 -5.61 7.64
N PHE A 56 0.98 -5.83 7.10
CA PHE A 56 1.17 -6.76 5.97
C PHE A 56 2.11 -7.91 6.29
N GLY A 57 2.84 -7.85 7.41
CA GLY A 57 3.94 -8.73 7.72
C GLY A 57 5.20 -8.42 6.92
N ILE A 58 5.28 -7.28 6.23
CA ILE A 58 6.44 -6.88 5.45
C ILE A 58 7.54 -6.40 6.39
N THR A 59 8.66 -7.09 6.38
CA THR A 59 9.90 -6.75 7.09
C THR A 59 10.82 -5.81 6.29
N LYS A 60 10.69 -5.81 4.95
CA LYS A 60 11.44 -4.91 4.06
C LYS A 60 10.56 -4.41 2.91
N PHE A 61 10.42 -3.09 2.82
CA PHE A 61 9.79 -2.42 1.67
C PHE A 61 10.61 -2.61 0.39
N LEU A 62 9.93 -2.86 -0.74
CA LEU A 62 10.55 -2.99 -2.05
C LEU A 62 10.03 -1.96 -3.05
N ALA A 63 8.71 -1.83 -3.16
CA ALA A 63 8.07 -0.96 -4.15
C ALA A 63 6.66 -0.55 -3.71
N ILE A 64 6.14 0.48 -4.35
CA ILE A 64 4.76 0.92 -4.22
C ILE A 64 4.21 1.37 -5.58
N GLU A 65 2.94 1.04 -5.81
CA GLU A 65 2.15 1.57 -6.93
C GLU A 65 0.98 2.37 -6.35
N GLY A 66 0.71 3.54 -6.91
CA GLY A 66 -0.39 4.41 -6.51
C GLY A 66 -1.47 4.52 -7.57
N PHE A 67 -2.70 4.66 -7.11
CA PHE A 67 -3.88 4.80 -7.95
C PHE A 67 -4.86 5.81 -7.36
N ILE A 68 -5.49 6.59 -8.24
CA ILE A 68 -6.52 7.57 -7.88
C ILE A 68 -7.83 7.24 -8.58
N HIS A 69 -8.92 7.37 -7.85
CA HIS A 69 -10.26 7.26 -8.40
C HIS A 69 -10.66 8.60 -9.03
N THR A 70 -10.61 8.74 -10.36
CA THR A 70 -11.07 9.96 -11.03
C THR A 70 -12.58 10.15 -10.88
N THR A 71 -13.29 9.02 -10.88
CA THR A 71 -14.68 8.86 -10.40
C THR A 71 -14.67 7.88 -9.22
N THR A 72 -15.14 8.32 -8.05
CA THR A 72 -15.17 7.50 -6.82
C THR A 72 -15.76 6.11 -7.08
N ASP A 73 -15.04 5.07 -6.65
CA ASP A 73 -15.39 3.65 -6.81
C ASP A 73 -15.64 3.14 -8.24
N SER A 74 -15.16 3.86 -9.27
CA SER A 74 -15.37 3.47 -10.67
C SER A 74 -14.12 3.56 -11.53
N VAL A 75 -13.65 4.76 -11.85
CA VAL A 75 -12.56 4.96 -12.82
C VAL A 75 -11.27 5.16 -12.04
N VAL A 76 -10.28 4.30 -12.30
CA VAL A 76 -9.00 4.27 -11.59
C VAL A 76 -7.86 4.50 -12.57
N VAL A 77 -6.98 5.46 -12.27
CA VAL A 77 -5.77 5.74 -13.04
C VAL A 77 -4.55 5.71 -12.13
N SER A 78 -3.37 5.43 -12.70
CA SER A 78 -2.12 5.40 -11.94
C SER A 78 -1.72 6.81 -11.47
N GLU A 79 -1.24 6.92 -10.25
CA GLU A 79 -0.55 8.10 -9.71
C GLU A 79 0.84 7.70 -9.20
N ILE A 80 1.77 8.65 -9.18
CA ILE A 80 3.08 8.47 -8.58
C ILE A 80 2.97 8.96 -7.12
N PRO A 81 2.96 8.06 -6.11
CA PRO A 81 2.90 8.49 -4.73
C PRO A 81 4.22 9.11 -4.29
N THR A 82 4.15 10.14 -3.46
CA THR A 82 5.33 10.58 -2.70
C THR A 82 5.42 9.74 -1.43
N THR A 83 6.57 9.12 -1.18
CA THR A 83 6.75 8.23 -0.03
C THR A 83 8.06 8.44 0.68
N THR A 84 8.04 8.18 1.98
CA THR A 84 9.25 8.04 2.80
C THR A 84 9.14 6.76 3.63
N VAL A 85 10.22 5.99 3.70
CA VAL A 85 10.27 4.74 4.47
C VAL A 85 11.38 4.83 5.51
N THR A 86 11.03 4.63 6.77
CA THR A 86 11.98 4.54 7.88
C THR A 86 11.71 3.24 8.64
N GLY A 87 12.61 2.27 8.54
CA GLY A 87 12.38 0.93 9.10
C GLY A 87 11.16 0.25 8.44
N THR A 88 10.15 -0.11 9.24
CA THR A 88 8.86 -0.67 8.78
C THR A 88 7.77 0.40 8.65
N THR A 89 8.07 1.66 8.97
CA THR A 89 7.11 2.75 8.83
C THR A 89 7.16 3.33 7.42
N LEU A 90 6.07 3.19 6.68
CA LEU A 90 5.82 3.82 5.39
C LEU A 90 4.92 5.04 5.61
N THR A 91 5.39 6.21 5.20
CA THR A 91 4.57 7.42 5.12
C THR A 91 4.31 7.74 3.66
N LEU A 92 3.02 7.92 3.35
CA LEU A 92 2.48 8.34 2.08
C LEU A 92 2.14 9.82 2.17
N THR A 93 2.50 10.59 1.15
CA THR A 93 2.01 11.96 0.94
C THR A 93 1.25 11.98 -0.37
N VAL A 94 0.00 12.42 -0.30
CA VAL A 94 -0.81 12.69 -1.47
C VAL A 94 -0.18 13.88 -2.20
N ALA A 95 0.17 13.69 -3.48
CA ALA A 95 0.84 14.71 -4.28
C ALA A 95 0.06 15.01 -5.56
N GLY A 96 -0.02 16.29 -5.92
CA GLY A 96 -0.58 16.75 -7.18
C GLY A 96 -2.10 16.62 -7.27
N SER A 97 -2.80 16.63 -6.14
CA SER A 97 -4.27 16.58 -6.14
C SER A 97 -4.87 17.96 -6.37
N THR A 98 -5.75 18.10 -7.36
CA THR A 98 -6.55 19.33 -7.52
C THR A 98 -7.89 19.27 -6.77
N ASP A 99 -8.34 18.07 -6.43
CA ASP A 99 -9.64 17.78 -5.81
C ASP A 99 -9.51 16.68 -4.75
N ASN A 100 -10.49 16.57 -3.86
CA ASN A 100 -10.57 15.46 -2.91
C ASN A 100 -10.94 14.17 -3.66
N LYS A 101 -10.09 13.14 -3.56
CA LYS A 101 -10.26 11.89 -4.31
C LYS A 101 -9.86 10.67 -3.49
N LYS A 102 -10.60 9.58 -3.69
CA LYS A 102 -10.27 8.28 -3.11
C LYS A 102 -9.00 7.75 -3.76
N ARG A 103 -8.11 7.17 -2.96
CA ARG A 103 -6.82 6.64 -3.42
C ARG A 103 -6.62 5.22 -2.95
N PHE A 104 -5.86 4.46 -3.71
CA PHE A 104 -5.50 3.10 -3.41
C PHE A 104 -4.03 2.87 -3.75
N TYR A 105 -3.33 2.14 -2.87
CA TYR A 105 -1.93 1.81 -3.05
C TYR A 105 -1.68 0.32 -2.91
N VAL A 106 -0.76 -0.19 -3.72
CA VAL A 106 -0.24 -1.55 -3.64
C VAL A 106 1.19 -1.48 -3.12
N VAL A 107 1.44 -2.08 -1.96
CA VAL A 107 2.75 -2.09 -1.30
C VAL A 107 3.38 -3.46 -1.45
N TYR A 108 4.59 -3.52 -1.99
CA TYR A 108 5.34 -4.75 -2.20
C TYR A 108 6.52 -4.85 -1.23
N GLY A 109 6.74 -6.04 -0.67
CA GLY A 109 7.81 -6.25 0.30
C GLY A 109 8.18 -7.71 0.57
N ILE A 110 9.09 -7.92 1.53
CA ILE A 110 9.53 -9.25 2.03
C ILE A 110 9.10 -9.40 3.49
#